data_AF-A0A2K0UGE8-F1
#
_entry.id   AF-A0A2K0UGE8-F1
#
_cell.length_a   1.000
_cell.length_b   1.000
_cell.length_c   1.000
_cell.angle_alpha   90.00
_cell.angle_beta   90.00
_cell.angle_gamma   90.00
#
_symmetry.space_group_name_H-M   'P 1'
#
loop_
_entity.id
_entity.type
_entity.pdbx_description
1 polymer ?
#
loop_
_entity_poly.entity_id
_entity_poly.type
_entity_poly.pdbx_seq_one_letter_code
_entity_poly.pdbx_strand_id
1 'polypeptide(L)'
;MDTRVKLMRVLQTWDEVHRTWKETKAKKPLKVETPETYNYVFKYAQRSYGETSSSIVYIYGELIRSVLKSLTREDGGPSFHANEELNRSDLKFIYHRRHELAIIQEKERAQSPAVTNHELIFEIEAALDLIDEEFSNVADTLSGLPQGEIIYDLLWTLFPPGSFVTSQDTFGQQLVHRVRATKFIFFSNGDPRCFQIKADYIDSNGEKTGFAPAVELEIPAFRSSKLILQLHHHPFKLRPTYDEDRETLISRTDKVLRLYGQQIQEYQGHASRDPLNLQGTKFNSHGRIVLDPTTLNRVQPNNRFVPHISRSLSDLTDDQKLLVNPMLYGFSLGDKIWGAFAVSKLQDVEWNDDILNELVISDDQKQFMRALVESHSSSGFDDFVRDKGRGLVGLLAGPPGVGKTLTAEAVAEIARRPLYMISSGELGAQPETVQRALDTLMELAEAWHAVVLLDEADVFLVERDNTNLARNAITSIFLRRLEYYQGILILTTNRHASFDPTFKSRIHFYLDYPNLDADTRRILWRSFMARSAASGKVTVDVAEDELEGLAEFPLNGRQIKNIMNITQIVAVRRGIPITSEGIRMAMGFSHHLLEAGIEG
;
A
#
# COMPACT_ATOMS: atom_id res chain seq x y z
N MET A 1 34.86 -20.46 49.68
CA MET A 1 33.53 -20.60 49.06
C MET A 1 32.51 -20.13 50.07
N ASP A 2 32.57 -18.82 50.37
CA ASP A 2 31.59 -18.15 51.22
C ASP A 2 30.22 -18.17 50.54
N THR A 3 29.20 -18.24 51.38
CA THR A 3 27.82 -18.66 51.10
C THR A 3 27.07 -17.73 50.16
N ARG A 4 27.30 -17.83 48.85
CA ARG A 4 26.51 -17.16 47.81
C ARG A 4 25.07 -17.66 47.82
N VAL A 5 24.11 -16.74 47.83
CA VAL A 5 22.67 -17.05 47.92
C VAL A 5 21.96 -16.60 46.63
N LYS A 6 21.07 -17.44 46.08
CA LYS A 6 20.33 -17.10 44.87
C LYS A 6 19.44 -15.85 45.05
N LEU A 7 18.66 -15.81 46.13
CA LEU A 7 17.69 -14.75 46.41
C LEU A 7 17.73 -14.31 47.88
N MET A 8 18.04 -13.03 48.13
CA MET A 8 18.01 -12.43 49.48
C MET A 8 16.68 -11.72 49.73
N ARG A 9 16.00 -12.02 50.85
CA ARG A 9 14.73 -11.37 51.20
C ARG A 9 14.89 -10.37 52.34
N VAL A 10 14.39 -9.15 52.12
CA VAL A 10 14.45 -8.05 53.08
C VAL A 10 13.10 -7.36 53.22
N LEU A 11 12.81 -6.84 54.40
CA LEU A 11 11.69 -5.94 54.65
C LEU A 11 12.21 -4.50 54.75
N GLN A 12 11.60 -3.58 54.02
CA GLN A 12 11.96 -2.16 53.98
C GLN A 12 10.80 -1.30 54.51
N THR A 13 11.09 -0.41 55.44
CA THR A 13 10.16 0.60 55.95
C THR A 13 10.62 1.99 55.52
N TRP A 14 9.68 2.86 55.18
CA TRP A 14 9.99 4.24 54.82
C TRP A 14 10.49 5.03 56.03
N ASP A 15 11.68 5.62 55.90
CA ASP A 15 12.25 6.53 56.88
C ASP A 15 11.81 7.96 56.53
N GLU A 16 10.86 8.51 57.28
CA GLU A 16 10.33 9.87 57.04
C GLU A 16 11.38 10.97 57.25
N VAL A 17 12.40 10.72 58.07
CA VAL A 17 13.44 11.69 58.41
C VAL A 17 14.43 11.83 57.26
N HIS A 18 14.85 10.71 56.70
CA HIS A 18 15.83 10.69 55.61
C HIS A 18 15.20 10.58 54.22
N ARG A 19 13.86 10.48 54.13
CA ARG A 19 13.09 10.26 52.88
C ARG A 19 13.66 9.10 52.04
N THR A 20 14.06 8.04 52.72
CA THR A 20 14.69 6.85 52.10
C THR A 20 14.12 5.56 52.69
N TRP A 21 14.23 4.46 51.94
CA TRP A 21 13.82 3.14 52.42
C TRP A 21 14.90 2.52 53.30
N LYS A 22 14.54 2.12 54.52
CA LYS A 22 15.45 1.50 55.49
C LYS A 22 15.08 0.04 55.74
N GLU A 23 16.07 -0.85 55.69
CA GLU A 23 15.87 -2.29 55.93
C GLU A 23 15.60 -2.56 57.42
N THR A 24 14.44 -3.14 57.73
CA THR A 24 13.94 -3.27 59.12
C THR A 24 13.91 -4.70 59.64
N LYS A 25 13.99 -5.72 58.76
CA LYS A 25 14.19 -7.14 59.13
C LYS A 25 14.67 -7.92 57.91
N ALA A 26 15.96 -8.21 57.82
CA ALA A 26 16.43 -9.31 56.99
C ALA A 26 16.29 -10.61 57.80
N LYS A 27 15.72 -11.69 57.24
CA LYS A 27 16.07 -13.04 57.73
C LYS A 27 17.58 -13.16 57.43
N LYS A 28 18.41 -13.00 58.46
CA LYS A 28 19.87 -12.81 58.39
C LYS A 28 20.53 -13.62 57.25
N PRO A 29 21.28 -12.99 56.34
CA PRO A 29 22.53 -13.53 55.86
C PRO A 29 23.67 -13.14 56.82
N LEU A 30 24.63 -14.05 57.01
CA LEU A 30 25.83 -13.83 57.83
C LEU A 30 26.65 -12.64 57.29
N LYS A 31 27.25 -11.86 58.21
CA LYS A 31 28.19 -10.78 57.90
C LYS A 31 29.33 -11.32 57.03
N VAL A 32 29.59 -10.69 55.89
CA VAL A 32 30.83 -10.85 55.12
C VAL A 32 31.67 -9.59 55.30
N GLU A 33 32.93 -9.77 55.67
CA GLU A 33 33.93 -8.72 55.87
C GLU A 33 34.61 -8.36 54.54
N THR A 34 33.92 -7.72 53.60
CA THR A 34 34.55 -6.87 52.55
C THR A 34 33.48 -6.10 51.76
N PRO A 35 33.69 -4.84 51.33
CA PRO A 35 32.63 -3.99 50.79
C PRO A 35 32.28 -4.14 49.29
N GLU A 36 32.83 -5.11 48.53
CA GLU A 36 32.79 -4.99 47.04
C GLU A 36 32.32 -6.23 46.24
N THR A 37 31.62 -7.19 46.84
CA THR A 37 30.90 -8.21 46.05
C THR A 37 29.61 -8.61 46.75
N TYR A 38 28.46 -8.36 46.12
CA TYR A 38 27.18 -8.81 46.66
C TYR A 38 27.16 -10.33 46.70
N ASN A 39 26.91 -10.90 47.88
CA ASN A 39 26.89 -12.34 48.08
C ASN A 39 25.56 -12.99 47.61
N TYR A 40 24.82 -12.32 46.73
CA TYR A 40 23.53 -12.76 46.25
C TYR A 40 23.25 -12.28 44.82
N VAL A 41 22.47 -13.06 44.07
CA VAL A 41 22.16 -12.77 42.65
C VAL A 41 21.01 -11.77 42.54
N PHE A 42 19.94 -11.99 43.32
CA PHE A 42 18.78 -11.13 43.40
C PHE A 42 18.46 -10.73 44.84
N LYS A 43 17.85 -9.56 45.03
CA LYS A 43 17.28 -9.12 46.30
C LYS A 43 15.79 -8.84 46.14
N TYR A 44 14.96 -9.51 46.92
CA TYR A 44 13.53 -9.25 47.02
C TYR A 44 13.27 -8.38 48.25
N ALA A 45 12.74 -7.18 48.04
CA ALA A 45 12.41 -6.23 49.08
C ALA A 45 10.90 -6.04 49.17
N GLN A 46 10.32 -6.36 50.33
CA GLN A 46 8.94 -6.00 50.66
C GLN A 46 8.94 -4.63 51.34
N ARG A 47 8.42 -3.62 50.64
CA ARG A 47 8.28 -2.24 51.11
C ARG A 47 6.94 -2.06 51.81
N SER A 48 6.96 -1.50 53.01
CA SER A 48 5.75 -1.09 53.73
C SER A 48 5.74 0.42 53.95
N TYR A 49 4.71 1.10 53.43
CA TYR A 49 4.42 2.51 53.67
C TYR A 49 3.00 2.64 54.23
N GLY A 50 2.88 2.97 55.52
CA GLY A 50 1.58 2.95 56.21
C GLY A 50 0.91 1.57 56.10
N GLU A 51 -0.32 1.53 55.58
CA GLU A 51 -1.08 0.30 55.33
C GLU A 51 -0.79 -0.35 53.96
N THR A 52 -0.03 0.33 53.08
CA THR A 52 0.30 -0.20 51.76
C THR A 52 1.59 -1.00 51.77
N SER A 53 1.58 -2.16 51.10
CA SER A 53 2.77 -2.96 50.87
C SER A 53 3.02 -3.16 49.38
N SER A 54 4.28 -3.09 48.97
CA SER A 54 4.72 -3.37 47.60
C SER A 54 5.96 -4.25 47.61
N SER A 55 6.18 -4.98 46.53
CA SER A 55 7.33 -5.87 46.37
C SER A 55 8.20 -5.38 45.23
N ILE A 56 9.51 -5.35 45.44
CA ILE A 56 10.49 -4.93 44.44
C ILE A 56 11.62 -5.94 44.40
N VAL A 57 12.06 -6.28 43.20
CA VAL A 57 13.22 -7.15 42.98
C VAL A 57 14.38 -6.32 42.46
N TYR A 58 15.58 -6.59 42.95
CA TYR A 58 16.81 -5.99 42.48
C TYR A 58 17.73 -7.06 41.89
N ILE A 59 18.46 -6.70 40.83
CA ILE A 59 19.45 -7.57 40.18
C ILE A 59 20.89 -7.15 40.53
N TYR A 60 21.71 -8.11 40.94
CA TYR A 60 23.11 -7.88 41.32
C TYR A 60 24.09 -8.78 40.57
N GLY A 61 23.70 -10.01 40.24
CA GLY A 61 24.54 -10.96 39.49
C GLY A 61 25.10 -10.37 38.20
N GLU A 62 26.40 -10.46 38.00
CA GLU A 62 27.07 -9.82 36.86
C GLU A 62 26.92 -10.65 35.58
N LEU A 63 27.05 -11.96 35.69
CA LEU A 63 27.02 -12.88 34.55
C LEU A 63 25.60 -12.96 33.98
N ILE A 64 24.57 -13.05 34.84
CA ILE A 64 23.18 -13.03 34.40
C ILE A 64 22.80 -11.69 33.77
N ARG A 65 23.30 -10.56 34.28
CA ARG A 65 23.08 -9.25 33.63
C ARG A 65 23.69 -9.22 32.24
N SER A 66 24.90 -9.78 32.07
CA SER A 66 25.55 -9.89 30.76
C SER A 66 24.75 -10.78 29.80
N VAL A 67 24.28 -11.94 30.27
CA VAL A 67 23.44 -12.84 29.47
C VAL A 67 22.12 -12.17 29.10
N LEU A 68 21.40 -11.60 30.05
CA LEU A 68 20.13 -10.92 29.78
C LEU A 68 20.31 -9.77 28.78
N LYS A 69 21.38 -8.98 28.91
CA LYS A 69 21.74 -7.95 27.91
C LYS A 69 22.01 -8.53 26.52
N SER A 70 22.68 -9.68 26.43
CA SER A 70 22.92 -10.35 25.14
C SER A 70 21.63 -10.90 24.51
N LEU A 71 20.65 -11.26 25.34
CA LEU A 71 19.31 -11.70 24.91
C LEU A 71 18.40 -10.51 24.57
N THR A 72 18.77 -9.30 24.98
CA THR A 72 18.14 -8.05 24.56
C THR A 72 18.59 -7.72 23.13
N ARG A 73 18.01 -8.40 22.14
CA ARG A 73 18.39 -8.24 20.72
C ARG A 73 17.93 -6.94 20.04
N GLU A 74 17.20 -6.05 20.73
CA GLU A 74 16.48 -4.93 20.08
C GLU A 74 16.52 -3.61 20.87
N ASP A 75 16.36 -2.50 20.14
CA ASP A 75 16.27 -1.13 20.66
C ASP A 75 15.10 -0.99 21.67
N GLY A 76 15.44 -0.92 22.96
CA GLY A 76 14.48 -0.62 24.04
C GLY A 76 14.09 -1.79 24.93
N GLY A 77 14.85 -2.89 24.97
CA GLY A 77 14.74 -3.83 26.09
C GLY A 77 15.43 -3.33 27.37
N PRO A 78 15.31 -4.08 28.48
CA PRO A 78 15.78 -3.59 29.78
C PRO A 78 17.31 -3.45 29.83
N SER A 79 17.78 -2.42 30.53
CA SER A 79 19.20 -2.06 30.65
C SER A 79 20.01 -2.96 31.59
N PHE A 80 19.38 -3.60 32.58
CA PHE A 80 20.00 -4.51 33.55
C PHE A 80 21.36 -4.02 34.11
N HIS A 81 21.35 -2.85 34.77
CA HIS A 81 22.44 -2.30 35.58
C HIS A 81 22.54 -2.99 36.95
N ALA A 82 23.70 -2.84 37.61
CA ALA A 82 23.87 -3.36 38.96
C ALA A 82 22.98 -2.57 39.93
N ASN A 83 22.32 -3.27 40.86
CA ASN A 83 21.42 -2.64 41.84
C ASN A 83 20.23 -1.91 41.19
N GLU A 84 19.84 -2.30 39.97
CA GLU A 84 18.65 -1.78 39.29
C GLU A 84 17.38 -2.44 39.86
N GLU A 85 16.33 -1.64 40.08
CA GLU A 85 14.99 -2.11 40.44
C GLU A 85 14.32 -2.72 39.21
N LEU A 86 14.03 -4.02 39.27
CA LEU A 86 13.28 -4.72 38.25
C LEU A 86 11.78 -4.44 38.44
N ASN A 87 11.18 -3.80 37.46
CA ASN A 87 9.74 -3.63 37.41
C ASN A 87 9.06 -4.91 36.88
N ARG A 88 7.72 -4.94 36.90
CA ARG A 88 6.95 -6.10 36.44
C ARG A 88 7.19 -6.45 34.97
N SER A 89 7.47 -5.47 34.11
CA SER A 89 7.80 -5.70 32.70
C SER A 89 9.17 -6.35 32.54
N ASP A 90 10.15 -5.99 33.36
CA ASP A 90 11.48 -6.61 33.35
C ASP A 90 11.39 -8.08 33.79
N LEU A 91 10.59 -8.38 34.80
CA LEU A 91 10.32 -9.76 35.24
C LEU A 91 9.60 -10.57 34.14
N LYS A 92 8.63 -9.98 33.45
CA LYS A 92 7.99 -10.60 32.27
C LYS A 92 9.00 -10.87 31.14
N PHE A 93 9.95 -9.96 30.91
CA PHE A 93 11.01 -10.18 29.93
C PHE A 93 11.85 -11.42 30.28
N ILE A 94 12.29 -11.56 31.53
CA ILE A 94 13.04 -12.76 31.97
C ILE A 94 12.16 -14.01 31.83
N TYR A 95 10.87 -13.93 32.19
CA TYR A 95 9.90 -15.03 31.98
C TYR A 95 9.83 -15.50 30.53
N HIS A 96 9.83 -14.58 29.57
CA HIS A 96 9.83 -14.92 28.15
C HIS A 96 11.13 -15.59 27.68
N ARG A 97 12.26 -15.29 28.33
CA ARG A 97 13.59 -15.84 28.00
C ARG A 97 13.96 -17.09 28.78
N ARG A 98 13.07 -17.62 29.64
CA ARG A 98 13.35 -18.80 30.48
C ARG A 98 13.87 -20.01 29.71
N HIS A 99 13.33 -20.28 28.51
CA HIS A 99 13.78 -21.40 27.70
C HIS A 99 15.17 -21.17 27.10
N GLU A 100 15.46 -19.95 26.65
CA GLU A 100 16.79 -19.58 26.15
C GLU A 100 17.84 -19.64 27.29
N LEU A 101 17.48 -19.17 28.49
CA LEU A 101 18.30 -19.29 29.68
C LEU A 101 18.56 -20.75 30.05
N ALA A 102 17.54 -21.62 30.01
CA ALA A 102 17.71 -23.06 30.26
C ALA A 102 18.65 -23.72 29.23
N ILE A 103 18.52 -23.39 27.94
CA ILE A 103 19.44 -23.89 26.89
C ILE A 103 20.88 -23.44 27.15
N ILE A 104 21.08 -22.17 27.52
CA ILE A 104 22.42 -21.66 27.86
C ILE A 104 22.97 -22.44 29.06
N GLN A 105 22.15 -22.65 30.10
CA GLN A 105 22.53 -23.43 31.27
C GLN A 105 22.94 -24.87 30.93
N GLU A 106 22.17 -25.55 30.08
CA GLU A 106 22.47 -26.92 29.62
C GLU A 106 23.77 -26.98 28.81
N LYS A 107 23.97 -26.03 27.88
CA LYS A 107 25.20 -25.93 27.09
C LYS A 107 26.43 -25.73 27.97
N GLU A 108 26.35 -24.89 28.99
CA GLU A 108 27.44 -24.68 29.95
C GLU A 108 27.70 -25.92 30.82
N ARG A 109 26.65 -26.64 31.24
CA ARG A 109 26.78 -27.91 31.97
C ARG A 109 27.42 -29.03 31.13
N ALA A 110 27.26 -29.00 29.81
CA ALA A 110 27.82 -30.00 28.90
C ALA A 110 29.32 -29.79 28.58
N GLN A 111 29.92 -28.68 29.01
CA GLN A 111 31.35 -28.41 28.82
C GLN A 111 32.22 -29.28 29.75
N SER A 112 33.51 -29.37 29.44
CA SER A 112 34.46 -30.08 30.30
C SER A 112 34.60 -29.40 31.67
N PRO A 113 34.80 -30.15 32.78
CA PRO A 113 34.87 -29.58 34.14
C PRO A 113 35.92 -28.48 34.34
N ALA A 114 36.95 -28.40 33.50
CA ALA A 114 37.97 -27.36 33.53
C ALA A 114 37.54 -26.02 32.89
N VAL A 115 36.44 -26.02 32.12
CA VAL A 115 35.93 -24.87 31.35
C VAL A 115 34.55 -24.43 31.84
N THR A 116 33.79 -25.33 32.45
CA THR A 116 32.45 -25.06 32.98
C THR A 116 32.41 -23.86 33.92
N ASN A 117 31.63 -22.84 33.55
CA ASN A 117 31.39 -21.70 34.41
C ASN A 117 30.26 -22.01 35.41
N HIS A 118 30.62 -22.60 36.55
CA HIS A 118 29.68 -22.94 37.62
C HIS A 118 28.95 -21.71 38.20
N GLU A 119 29.57 -20.53 38.15
CA GLU A 119 28.97 -19.29 38.63
C GLU A 119 27.86 -18.80 37.69
N LEU A 120 28.07 -18.89 36.37
CA LEU A 120 27.04 -18.57 35.38
C LEU A 120 25.82 -19.50 35.53
N ILE A 121 26.07 -20.80 35.70
CA ILE A 121 25.00 -21.79 35.92
C ILE A 121 24.19 -21.43 37.16
N PHE A 122 24.86 -21.06 38.25
CA PHE A 122 24.23 -20.65 39.51
C PHE A 122 23.38 -19.39 39.36
N GLU A 123 23.87 -18.36 38.66
CA GLU A 123 23.12 -17.12 38.43
C GLU A 123 21.92 -17.31 37.50
N ILE A 124 22.04 -18.16 36.47
CA ILE A 124 20.91 -18.53 35.61
C ILE A 124 19.86 -19.29 36.43
N GLU A 125 20.28 -20.25 37.26
CA GLU A 125 19.37 -21.01 38.12
C GLU A 125 18.63 -20.08 39.09
N ALA A 126 19.32 -19.10 39.66
CA ALA A 126 18.70 -18.08 40.51
C ALA A 126 17.62 -17.26 39.78
N ALA A 127 17.84 -16.96 38.49
CA ALA A 127 16.87 -16.23 37.68
C ALA A 127 15.64 -17.08 37.34
N LEU A 128 15.85 -18.36 37.01
CA LEU A 128 14.76 -19.31 36.74
C LEU A 128 13.91 -19.54 38.00
N ASP A 129 14.56 -19.83 39.14
CA ASP A 129 13.88 -20.03 40.43
C ASP A 129 13.03 -18.81 40.83
N LEU A 130 13.58 -17.60 40.66
CA LEU A 130 12.87 -16.36 40.94
C LEU A 130 11.60 -16.24 40.08
N ILE A 131 11.72 -16.49 38.78
CA ILE A 131 10.61 -16.34 37.83
C ILE A 131 9.53 -17.40 38.05
N ASP A 132 9.93 -18.64 38.34
CA ASP A 132 9.01 -19.72 38.65
C ASP A 132 8.22 -19.42 39.93
N GLU A 133 8.86 -18.80 40.94
CA GLU A 133 8.16 -18.34 42.14
C GLU A 133 7.18 -17.19 41.84
N GLU A 134 7.65 -16.12 41.18
CA GLU A 134 6.86 -14.92 40.89
C GLU A 134 5.66 -15.18 39.96
N PHE A 135 5.80 -16.12 39.02
CA PHE A 135 4.79 -16.44 38.01
C PHE A 135 4.22 -17.87 38.15
N SER A 136 4.39 -18.51 39.30
CA SER A 136 3.79 -19.82 39.62
C SER A 136 2.30 -19.90 39.27
N ASN A 137 1.52 -18.93 39.76
CA ASN A 137 0.09 -18.81 39.47
C ASN A 137 -0.23 -18.73 37.97
N VAL A 138 0.67 -18.16 37.17
CA VAL A 138 0.47 -18.04 35.71
C VAL A 138 0.63 -19.40 35.05
N ALA A 139 1.65 -20.17 35.42
CA ALA A 139 1.86 -21.51 34.88
C ALA A 139 0.69 -22.45 35.23
N ASP A 140 0.21 -22.40 36.48
CA ASP A 140 -0.93 -23.18 36.94
C ASP A 140 -2.22 -22.79 36.19
N THR A 141 -2.45 -21.49 36.02
CA THR A 141 -3.62 -20.99 35.30
C THR A 141 -3.57 -21.41 33.83
N LEU A 142 -2.42 -21.28 33.15
CA LEU A 142 -2.27 -21.72 31.75
C LEU A 142 -2.51 -23.23 31.59
N SER A 143 -2.03 -24.03 32.54
CA SER A 143 -2.19 -25.49 32.51
C SER A 143 -3.64 -25.94 32.77
N GLY A 144 -4.41 -25.13 33.51
CA GLY A 144 -5.82 -25.38 33.78
C GLY A 144 -6.78 -24.94 32.67
N LEU A 145 -6.32 -24.22 31.64
CA LEU A 145 -7.16 -23.78 30.53
C LEU A 145 -7.34 -24.90 29.48
N PRO A 146 -8.48 -24.90 28.75
CA PRO A 146 -8.63 -25.77 27.60
C PRO A 146 -7.52 -25.54 26.56
N GLN A 147 -7.16 -26.61 25.84
CA GLN A 147 -6.07 -26.56 24.87
C GLN A 147 -6.32 -25.48 23.81
N GLY A 148 -5.34 -24.59 23.64
CA GLY A 148 -5.41 -23.52 22.64
C GLY A 148 -6.26 -22.31 23.05
N GLU A 149 -6.75 -22.25 24.28
CA GLU A 149 -7.45 -21.10 24.84
C GLU A 149 -6.55 -20.20 25.68
N ILE A 150 -6.95 -18.93 25.81
CA ILE A 150 -6.29 -17.93 26.64
C ILE A 150 -7.31 -17.02 27.33
N ILE A 151 -7.00 -16.57 28.54
CA ILE A 151 -7.74 -15.51 29.23
C ILE A 151 -7.07 -14.14 29.04
N TYR A 152 -7.86 -13.07 29.14
CA TYR A 152 -7.39 -11.72 28.84
C TYR A 152 -6.15 -11.31 29.64
N ASP A 153 -6.12 -11.61 30.95
CA ASP A 153 -5.03 -11.24 31.86
C ASP A 153 -3.70 -11.91 31.52
N LEU A 154 -3.73 -13.01 30.76
CA LEU A 154 -2.56 -13.78 30.36
C LEU A 154 -2.14 -13.54 28.91
N LEU A 155 -2.79 -12.61 28.19
CA LEU A 155 -2.42 -12.29 26.80
C LEU A 155 -0.93 -11.92 26.65
N TRP A 156 -0.34 -11.26 27.64
CA TRP A 156 1.08 -10.91 27.62
C TRP A 156 2.00 -12.12 27.46
N THR A 157 1.58 -13.32 27.88
CA THR A 157 2.37 -14.56 27.74
C THR A 157 2.53 -15.01 26.28
N LEU A 158 1.58 -14.64 25.42
CA LEU A 158 1.54 -15.03 23.99
C LEU A 158 2.44 -14.18 23.10
N PHE A 159 2.77 -12.96 23.52
CA PHE A 159 3.44 -11.96 22.69
C PHE A 159 4.79 -11.52 23.31
N PRO A 160 5.77 -12.44 23.44
CA PRO A 160 7.10 -12.07 23.87
C PRO A 160 7.75 -11.07 22.90
N PRO A 161 8.56 -10.11 23.37
CA PRO A 161 9.34 -9.24 22.49
C PRO A 161 10.20 -10.03 21.49
N GLY A 162 10.26 -9.56 20.25
CA GLY A 162 10.92 -10.22 19.11
C GLY A 162 10.09 -11.33 18.45
N SER A 163 8.93 -11.71 19.00
CA SER A 163 8.04 -12.68 18.35
C SER A 163 7.20 -12.07 17.24
N PHE A 164 6.56 -12.92 16.44
CA PHE A 164 5.73 -12.51 15.31
C PHE A 164 4.25 -12.61 15.66
N VAL A 165 3.52 -11.53 15.39
CA VAL A 165 2.06 -11.43 15.55
C VAL A 165 1.40 -11.17 14.20
N THR A 166 0.26 -11.80 13.95
CA THR A 166 -0.51 -11.59 12.72
C THR A 166 -1.48 -10.43 12.86
N SER A 167 -1.74 -9.77 11.74
CA SER A 167 -2.82 -8.79 11.59
C SER A 167 -3.34 -8.84 10.15
N GLN A 168 -4.21 -7.89 9.80
CA GLN A 168 -4.68 -7.70 8.43
C GLN A 168 -4.62 -6.21 8.09
N ASP A 169 -4.37 -5.91 6.83
CA ASP A 169 -4.47 -4.54 6.32
C ASP A 169 -5.94 -4.14 6.06
N THR A 170 -6.15 -2.92 5.59
CA THR A 170 -7.50 -2.43 5.26
C THR A 170 -8.17 -3.25 4.15
N PHE A 171 -7.42 -3.95 3.30
CA PHE A 171 -7.93 -4.78 2.21
C PHE A 171 -8.16 -6.25 2.61
N GLY A 172 -7.86 -6.61 3.86
CA GLY A 172 -7.94 -7.99 4.37
C GLY A 172 -6.72 -8.85 4.02
N GLN A 173 -5.63 -8.26 3.51
CA GLN A 173 -4.39 -8.99 3.27
C GLN A 173 -3.71 -9.28 4.61
N GLN A 174 -3.25 -10.52 4.80
CA GLN A 174 -2.52 -10.91 6.00
C GLN A 174 -1.21 -10.11 6.13
N LEU A 175 -0.94 -9.68 7.35
CA LEU A 175 0.26 -8.97 7.77
C LEU A 175 0.92 -9.72 8.92
N VAL A 176 2.23 -9.61 9.02
CA VAL A 176 2.99 -10.08 10.18
C VAL A 176 3.80 -8.90 10.72
N HIS A 177 3.77 -8.72 12.03
CA HIS A 177 4.55 -7.70 12.71
C HIS A 177 5.48 -8.33 13.72
N ARG A 178 6.56 -7.64 14.05
CA ARG A 178 7.47 -8.07 15.11
C ARG A 178 7.14 -7.34 16.40
N VAL A 179 6.78 -8.08 17.44
CA VAL A 179 6.38 -7.52 18.73
C VAL A 179 7.57 -6.83 19.39
N ARG A 180 7.41 -5.54 19.72
CA ARG A 180 8.41 -4.77 20.48
C ARG A 180 8.07 -4.73 21.96
N ALA A 181 6.82 -4.44 22.29
CA ALA A 181 6.36 -4.34 23.67
C ALA A 181 4.85 -4.56 23.75
N THR A 182 4.37 -4.91 24.94
CA THR A 182 2.95 -5.05 25.22
C THR A 182 2.55 -4.36 26.52
N LYS A 183 1.32 -3.86 26.59
CA LYS A 183 0.75 -3.26 27.82
C LYS A 183 -0.76 -3.40 27.86
N PHE A 184 -1.32 -3.38 29.07
CA PHE A 184 -2.75 -3.28 29.29
C PHE A 184 -3.15 -1.81 29.36
N ILE A 185 -4.18 -1.42 28.61
CA ILE A 185 -4.78 -0.09 28.63
C ILE A 185 -6.10 -0.19 29.39
N PHE A 186 -6.33 0.77 30.28
CA PHE A 186 -7.53 0.88 31.11
C PHE A 186 -8.26 2.17 30.80
N PHE A 187 -9.58 2.17 30.98
CA PHE A 187 -10.39 3.39 30.97
C PHE A 187 -10.10 4.23 32.23
N SER A 188 -10.57 5.48 32.25
CA SER A 188 -10.41 6.38 33.40
C SER A 188 -11.09 5.85 34.68
N ASN A 189 -12.08 4.97 34.54
CA ASN A 189 -12.76 4.30 35.65
C ASN A 189 -12.01 3.05 36.18
N GLY A 190 -10.87 2.69 35.58
CA GLY A 190 -10.06 1.53 35.97
C GLY A 190 -10.41 0.22 35.25
N ASP A 191 -11.47 0.18 34.45
CA ASP A 191 -11.85 -1.03 33.70
C ASP A 191 -10.87 -1.31 32.55
N PRO A 192 -10.55 -2.59 32.25
CA PRO A 192 -9.68 -2.92 31.12
C PRO A 192 -10.35 -2.53 29.80
N ARG A 193 -9.65 -1.72 29.01
CA ARG A 193 -10.09 -1.30 27.67
C ARG A 193 -9.59 -2.29 26.62
N CYS A 194 -8.27 -2.41 26.49
CA CYS A 194 -7.65 -3.27 25.49
C CYS A 194 -6.21 -3.65 25.89
N PHE A 195 -5.75 -4.76 25.32
CA PHE A 195 -4.37 -5.17 25.38
C PHE A 195 -3.68 -4.67 24.12
N GLN A 196 -2.70 -3.78 24.30
CA GLN A 196 -2.00 -3.10 23.21
C GLN A 196 -0.66 -3.79 22.94
N ILE A 197 -0.40 -4.09 21.67
CA ILE A 197 0.84 -4.66 21.16
C ILE A 197 1.50 -3.61 20.27
N LYS A 198 2.63 -3.07 20.72
CA LYS A 198 3.47 -2.20 19.89
C LYS A 198 4.37 -3.08 19.04
N ALA A 199 4.30 -2.95 17.73
CA ALA A 199 4.99 -3.85 16.81
C ALA A 199 5.64 -3.13 15.63
N ASP A 200 6.80 -3.63 15.21
CA ASP A 200 7.53 -3.13 14.06
C ASP A 200 6.99 -3.74 12.76
N TYR A 201 7.04 -2.97 11.69
CA TYR A 201 6.84 -3.42 10.33
C TYR A 201 7.79 -2.69 9.38
N ILE A 202 7.95 -3.25 8.18
CA ILE A 202 8.82 -2.71 7.14
C ILE A 202 7.96 -2.15 6.02
N ASP A 203 8.36 -1.01 5.49
CA ASP A 203 7.67 -0.35 4.41
C ASP A 203 8.66 0.49 3.58
N SER A 204 8.19 1.11 2.50
CA SER A 204 8.99 1.96 1.63
C SER A 204 8.34 3.31 1.41
N ASN A 205 9.17 4.35 1.37
CA ASN A 205 8.75 5.69 0.98
C ASN A 205 9.05 6.03 -0.49
N GLY A 206 9.46 5.04 -1.29
CA GLY A 206 9.89 5.21 -2.68
C GLY A 206 11.39 5.35 -2.87
N GLU A 207 12.08 5.92 -1.90
CA GLU A 207 13.54 6.12 -1.94
C GLU A 207 14.28 5.14 -1.03
N LYS A 208 13.67 4.80 0.10
CA LYS A 208 14.23 3.98 1.17
C LYS A 208 13.20 2.95 1.58
N THR A 209 13.68 1.72 1.78
CA THR A 209 12.93 0.65 2.41
C THR A 209 13.48 0.45 3.82
N GLY A 210 12.61 0.25 4.81
CA GLY A 210 13.07 0.06 6.18
C GLY A 210 11.95 0.06 7.22
N PHE A 211 12.33 0.16 8.49
CA PHE A 211 11.37 0.19 9.58
C PHE A 211 10.60 1.52 9.62
N ALA A 212 9.28 1.43 9.50
CA ALA A 212 8.37 2.54 9.72
C ALA A 212 8.05 2.72 11.23
N PRO A 213 7.43 3.84 11.65
CA PRO A 213 6.96 4.01 13.02
C PRO A 213 6.11 2.81 13.47
N ALA A 214 6.46 2.21 14.61
CA ALA A 214 5.78 1.03 15.12
C ALA A 214 4.26 1.24 15.21
N VAL A 215 3.52 0.23 14.78
CA VAL A 215 2.05 0.19 14.85
C VAL A 215 1.61 -0.24 16.25
N GLU A 216 0.42 0.21 16.65
CA GLU A 216 -0.25 -0.23 17.88
C GLU A 216 -1.43 -1.11 17.50
N LEU A 217 -1.31 -2.42 17.74
CA LEU A 217 -2.38 -3.39 17.55
C LEU A 217 -3.17 -3.53 18.85
N GLU A 218 -4.50 -3.59 18.78
CA GLU A 218 -5.36 -3.65 19.97
C GLU A 218 -6.19 -4.94 19.99
N ILE A 219 -6.14 -5.67 21.10
CA ILE A 219 -7.06 -6.77 21.41
C ILE A 219 -8.05 -6.24 22.45
N PRO A 220 -9.35 -6.06 22.12
CA PRO A 220 -10.36 -5.59 23.06
C PRO A 220 -10.49 -6.51 24.28
N ALA A 221 -10.80 -5.93 25.44
CA ALA A 221 -11.02 -6.71 26.66
C ALA A 221 -12.15 -7.73 26.51
N PHE A 222 -11.97 -8.91 27.10
CA PHE A 222 -12.95 -9.99 27.09
C PHE A 222 -12.96 -10.73 28.43
N ARG A 223 -14.12 -11.28 28.82
CA ARG A 223 -14.34 -11.82 30.17
C ARG A 223 -14.09 -13.33 30.31
N SER A 224 -14.28 -14.10 29.25
CA SER A 224 -14.12 -15.56 29.25
C SER A 224 -12.88 -15.97 28.47
N SER A 225 -12.40 -17.20 28.64
CA SER A 225 -11.35 -17.71 27.76
C SER A 225 -11.78 -17.67 26.29
N LYS A 226 -10.82 -17.47 25.39
CA LYS A 226 -11.00 -17.49 23.94
C LYS A 226 -9.95 -18.36 23.29
N LEU A 227 -10.33 -19.02 22.20
CA LEU A 227 -9.37 -19.68 21.33
C LEU A 227 -8.38 -18.65 20.78
N ILE A 228 -7.09 -18.94 20.89
CA ILE A 228 -6.01 -18.04 20.48
C ILE A 228 -6.17 -17.63 19.01
N LEU A 229 -6.53 -18.58 18.14
CA LEU A 229 -6.70 -18.34 16.69
C LEU A 229 -7.96 -17.53 16.34
N GLN A 230 -8.90 -17.34 17.28
CA GLN A 230 -10.05 -16.45 17.09
C GLN A 230 -9.75 -14.99 17.47
N LEU A 231 -8.57 -14.72 18.06
CA LEU A 231 -8.13 -13.36 18.30
C LEU A 231 -7.76 -12.70 16.96
N HIS A 232 -8.18 -11.45 16.77
CA HIS A 232 -7.83 -10.65 15.59
C HIS A 232 -6.30 -10.56 15.40
N HIS A 233 -5.56 -10.53 16.51
CA HIS A 233 -4.11 -10.58 16.55
C HIS A 233 -3.69 -11.78 17.38
N HIS A 234 -2.95 -12.70 16.78
CA HIS A 234 -2.46 -13.91 17.44
C HIS A 234 -1.03 -14.24 16.98
N PRO A 235 -0.28 -15.05 17.74
CA PRO A 235 1.09 -15.40 17.37
C PRO A 235 1.14 -16.16 16.04
N PHE A 236 2.00 -15.71 15.12
CA PHE A 236 2.09 -16.25 13.77
C PHE A 236 2.47 -17.75 13.75
N LYS A 237 3.38 -18.15 14.66
CA LYS A 237 3.84 -19.54 14.80
C LYS A 237 2.78 -20.54 15.24
N LEU A 238 1.63 -20.08 15.77
CA LEU A 238 0.56 -20.96 16.23
C LEU A 238 -0.45 -21.31 15.13
N ARG A 239 -0.29 -20.74 13.93
CA ARG A 239 -1.16 -21.07 12.79
C ARG A 239 -0.84 -22.48 12.27
N PRO A 240 -1.85 -23.31 11.99
CA PRO A 240 -1.62 -24.63 11.39
C PRO A 240 -0.91 -24.57 10.03
N THR A 241 -1.15 -23.51 9.26
CA THR A 241 -0.59 -23.25 7.92
C THR A 241 0.69 -22.42 7.97
N TYR A 242 1.44 -22.42 9.09
CA TYR A 242 2.58 -21.52 9.30
C TYR A 242 3.60 -21.55 8.16
N ASP A 243 4.04 -22.74 7.73
CA ASP A 243 5.08 -22.87 6.71
C ASP A 243 4.58 -22.38 5.33
N GLU A 244 3.35 -22.75 4.93
CA GLU A 244 2.71 -22.30 3.70
C GLU A 244 2.48 -20.78 3.68
N ASP A 245 1.97 -20.23 4.79
CA ASP A 245 1.77 -18.79 4.96
C ASP A 245 3.11 -18.05 4.89
N ARG A 246 4.17 -18.61 5.50
CA ARG A 246 5.51 -18.01 5.50
C ARG A 246 6.07 -17.91 4.08
N GLU A 247 6.00 -18.98 3.29
CA GLU A 247 6.44 -18.99 1.89
C GLU A 247 5.63 -18.00 1.04
N THR A 248 4.31 -17.99 1.22
CA THR A 248 3.40 -17.08 0.51
C THR A 248 3.72 -15.61 0.81
N LEU A 249 3.95 -15.28 2.09
CA LEU A 249 4.32 -13.92 2.51
C LEU A 249 5.67 -13.50 1.93
N ILE A 250 6.66 -14.38 1.91
CA ILE A 250 7.99 -14.10 1.33
C ILE A 250 7.87 -13.86 -0.18
N SER A 251 7.16 -14.72 -0.92
CA SER A 251 6.94 -14.55 -2.36
C SER A 251 6.20 -13.24 -2.67
N ARG A 252 5.19 -12.91 -1.88
CA ARG A 252 4.47 -11.63 -1.98
C ARG A 252 5.39 -10.45 -1.73
N THR A 253 6.29 -10.54 -0.76
CA THR A 253 7.29 -9.50 -0.49
C THR A 253 8.22 -9.30 -1.67
N ASP A 254 8.68 -10.38 -2.33
CA ASP A 254 9.50 -10.24 -3.53
C ASP A 254 8.74 -9.50 -4.65
N LYS A 255 7.43 -9.71 -4.79
CA LYS A 255 6.58 -8.92 -5.70
C LYS A 255 6.50 -7.44 -5.27
N VAL A 256 6.29 -7.15 -3.99
CA VAL A 256 6.24 -5.78 -3.46
C VAL A 256 7.55 -5.04 -3.74
N LEU A 257 8.70 -5.66 -3.44
CA LEU A 257 10.02 -5.06 -3.63
C LEU A 257 10.30 -4.71 -5.09
N ARG A 258 9.86 -5.55 -6.05
CA ARG A 258 9.96 -5.25 -7.49
C ARG A 258 9.11 -4.06 -7.93
N LEU A 259 8.02 -3.80 -7.22
CA LEU A 259 7.07 -2.73 -7.51
C LEU A 259 7.35 -1.43 -6.75
N TYR A 260 8.40 -1.39 -5.93
CA TYR A 260 8.85 -0.15 -5.30
C TYR A 260 9.46 0.82 -6.31
N GLY A 261 9.22 2.11 -6.06
CA GLY A 261 9.60 3.18 -6.97
C GLY A 261 8.48 3.52 -7.93
N GLN A 262 8.85 3.99 -9.12
CA GLN A 262 7.91 4.39 -10.15
C GLN A 262 7.59 3.23 -11.09
N GLN A 263 6.35 2.73 -11.05
CA GLN A 263 5.90 1.60 -11.87
C GLN A 263 4.45 1.79 -12.31
N ILE A 264 4.14 1.41 -13.55
CA ILE A 264 2.76 1.33 -14.04
C ILE A 264 2.23 -0.10 -13.86
N GLN A 265 1.01 -0.22 -13.36
CA GLN A 265 0.35 -1.50 -13.10
C GLN A 265 -1.13 -1.43 -13.47
N GLU A 266 -1.71 -2.56 -13.81
CA GLU A 266 -3.16 -2.71 -13.93
C GLU A 266 -3.74 -3.05 -12.55
N TYR A 267 -4.87 -2.44 -12.19
CA TYR A 267 -5.54 -2.66 -10.92
C TYR A 267 -7.03 -2.91 -11.08
N GLN A 268 -7.53 -3.88 -10.33
CA GLN A 268 -8.97 -4.14 -10.20
C GLN A 268 -9.33 -4.50 -8.77
N GLY A 269 -9.99 -3.58 -8.07
CA GLY A 269 -10.47 -3.82 -6.71
C GLY A 269 -10.69 -2.55 -5.91
N HIS A 270 -10.78 -2.71 -4.60
CA HIS A 270 -10.89 -1.58 -3.68
C HIS A 270 -9.51 -0.95 -3.46
N ALA A 271 -9.38 0.35 -3.59
CA ALA A 271 -8.25 1.16 -3.15
C ALA A 271 -8.64 1.97 -1.91
N SER A 272 -7.66 2.50 -1.16
CA SER A 272 -7.92 3.27 0.07
C SER A 272 -7.35 4.67 0.00
N ARG A 273 -8.14 5.66 0.44
CA ARG A 273 -7.70 7.04 0.65
C ARG A 273 -7.16 7.29 2.07
N ASP A 274 -7.27 6.31 2.95
CA ASP A 274 -6.78 6.38 4.33
C ASP A 274 -6.31 4.97 4.75
N PRO A 275 -5.14 4.50 4.25
CA PRO A 275 -4.70 3.13 4.46
C PRO A 275 -4.36 2.79 5.91
N LEU A 276 -4.09 3.81 6.73
CA LEU A 276 -3.78 3.64 8.15
C LEU A 276 -5.03 3.38 9.00
N ASN A 277 -6.22 3.66 8.45
CA ASN A 277 -7.49 3.42 9.11
C ASN A 277 -8.16 2.19 8.50
N LEU A 278 -8.35 1.14 9.31
CA LEU A 278 -9.06 -0.08 8.88
C LEU A 278 -10.52 0.21 8.47
N GLN A 279 -11.12 1.25 9.04
CA GLN A 279 -12.45 1.76 8.67
C GLN A 279 -12.38 2.98 7.72
N GLY A 280 -11.20 3.24 7.15
CA GLY A 280 -10.94 4.35 6.26
C GLY A 280 -11.74 4.29 4.97
N THR A 281 -11.87 5.44 4.31
CA THR A 281 -12.64 5.56 3.06
C THR A 281 -11.97 4.79 1.93
N LYS A 282 -12.67 3.77 1.44
CA LYS A 282 -12.28 2.99 0.26
C LYS A 282 -13.04 3.48 -0.97
N PHE A 283 -12.46 3.25 -2.14
CA PHE A 283 -13.11 3.47 -3.42
C PHE A 283 -12.80 2.31 -4.36
N ASN A 284 -13.69 2.05 -5.31
CA ASN A 284 -13.42 1.07 -6.35
C ASN A 284 -12.50 1.71 -7.38
N SER A 285 -11.42 1.02 -7.72
CA SER A 285 -10.49 1.47 -8.74
C SER A 285 -10.31 0.37 -9.78
N HIS A 286 -10.30 0.79 -11.04
CA HIS A 286 -10.21 -0.07 -12.20
C HIS A 286 -9.31 0.59 -13.24
N GLY A 287 -8.47 -0.22 -13.90
CA GLY A 287 -7.60 0.24 -14.97
C GLY A 287 -6.17 0.46 -14.51
N ARG A 288 -5.44 1.28 -15.28
CA ARG A 288 -4.03 1.59 -15.03
C ARG A 288 -3.84 2.54 -13.85
N ILE A 289 -2.89 2.20 -13.01
CA ILE A 289 -2.39 3.02 -11.91
C ILE A 289 -0.89 3.26 -12.08
N VAL A 290 -0.40 4.37 -11.55
CA VAL A 290 1.04 4.64 -11.46
C VAL A 290 1.43 4.63 -9.99
N LEU A 291 2.19 3.61 -9.59
CA LEU A 291 2.85 3.56 -8.28
C LEU A 291 3.99 4.57 -8.29
N ASP A 292 3.94 5.56 -7.40
CA ASP A 292 4.97 6.60 -7.30
C ASP A 292 4.86 7.33 -5.95
N PRO A 293 5.30 6.69 -4.85
CA PRO A 293 5.31 7.31 -3.53
C PRO A 293 6.19 8.57 -3.44
N THR A 294 7.23 8.68 -4.28
CA THR A 294 8.14 9.84 -4.30
C THR A 294 7.43 11.08 -4.83
N THR A 295 6.75 10.96 -5.97
CA THR A 295 5.94 12.05 -6.53
C THR A 295 4.75 12.38 -5.62
N LEU A 296 4.12 11.38 -5.00
CA LEU A 296 3.07 11.61 -4.00
C LEU A 296 3.56 12.49 -2.84
N ASN A 297 4.71 12.19 -2.25
CA ASN A 297 5.28 13.00 -1.18
C ASN A 297 5.63 14.42 -1.64
N ARG A 298 6.08 14.59 -2.88
CA ARG A 298 6.41 15.92 -3.44
C ARG A 298 5.17 16.77 -3.66
N VAL A 299 4.12 16.21 -4.27
CA VAL A 299 2.87 16.92 -4.59
C VAL A 299 1.98 17.08 -3.37
N GLN A 300 2.03 16.14 -2.42
CA GLN A 300 1.28 16.16 -1.16
C GLN A 300 2.19 15.89 0.05
N PRO A 301 3.02 16.86 0.50
CA PRO A 301 3.99 16.64 1.58
C PRO A 301 3.40 16.23 2.94
N ASN A 302 2.15 16.59 3.21
CA ASN A 302 1.44 16.26 4.46
C ASN A 302 0.55 15.02 4.33
N ASN A 303 0.75 14.20 3.30
CA ASN A 303 -0.03 12.99 3.12
C ASN A 303 0.26 11.98 4.26
N ARG A 304 -0.72 11.12 4.53
CA ARG A 304 -0.60 10.04 5.54
C ARG A 304 -0.41 8.66 4.90
N PHE A 305 -0.21 8.61 3.59
CA PHE A 305 -0.04 7.35 2.86
C PHE A 305 1.39 6.85 3.03
N VAL A 306 2.34 7.66 2.60
CA VAL A 306 3.74 7.26 2.49
C VAL A 306 4.39 7.31 3.86
N PRO A 307 4.96 6.20 4.35
CA PRO A 307 5.53 6.14 5.68
C PRO A 307 6.81 6.96 5.79
N HIS A 308 7.09 7.49 6.98
CA HIS A 308 8.43 7.93 7.32
C HIS A 308 9.30 6.70 7.63
N ILE A 309 10.50 6.61 7.08
CA ILE A 309 11.40 5.48 7.34
C ILE A 309 12.40 5.85 8.43
N SER A 310 12.22 5.26 9.62
CA SER A 310 13.04 5.54 10.80
C SER A 310 14.44 4.90 10.73
N ARG A 311 14.53 3.71 10.11
CA ARG A 311 15.78 2.97 9.92
C ARG A 311 15.76 2.29 8.57
N SER A 312 16.61 2.75 7.65
CA SER A 312 16.77 2.16 6.32
C SER A 312 17.42 0.77 6.39
N LEU A 313 17.03 -0.11 5.48
CA LEU A 313 17.58 -1.44 5.27
C LEU A 313 17.97 -1.58 3.78
N SER A 314 19.12 -2.19 3.49
CA SER A 314 19.54 -2.47 2.11
C SER A 314 19.03 -3.83 1.64
N ASP A 315 19.21 -4.86 2.47
CA ASP A 315 18.82 -6.23 2.18
C ASP A 315 17.94 -6.76 3.31
N LEU A 316 16.88 -7.48 2.93
CA LEU A 316 15.94 -8.05 3.88
C LEU A 316 16.23 -9.53 4.08
N THR A 317 16.47 -9.92 5.33
CA THR A 317 16.43 -11.33 5.76
C THR A 317 15.03 -11.91 5.58
N ASP A 318 14.89 -13.23 5.50
CA ASP A 318 13.57 -13.87 5.35
C ASP A 318 12.58 -13.44 6.46
N ASP A 319 13.04 -13.35 7.69
CA ASP A 319 12.23 -12.91 8.83
C ASP A 319 11.79 -11.44 8.69
N GLN A 320 12.63 -10.58 8.12
CA GLN A 320 12.27 -9.21 7.79
C GLN A 320 11.32 -9.14 6.58
N LYS A 321 11.46 -10.04 5.61
CA LYS A 321 10.53 -10.10 4.48
C LYS A 321 9.08 -10.36 4.94
N LEU A 322 8.88 -11.08 6.04
CA LEU A 322 7.55 -11.28 6.63
C LEU A 322 6.91 -9.98 7.13
N LEU A 323 7.72 -8.98 7.48
CA LEU A 323 7.29 -7.72 8.06
C LEU A 323 6.90 -6.66 7.03
N VAL A 324 7.09 -6.95 5.73
CA VAL A 324 6.87 -5.97 4.67
C VAL A 324 5.38 -5.72 4.45
N ASN A 325 5.01 -4.44 4.45
CA ASN A 325 3.66 -3.98 4.14
C ASN A 325 3.29 -4.32 2.68
N PRO A 326 2.19 -5.05 2.41
CA PRO A 326 1.75 -5.43 1.07
C PRO A 326 0.91 -4.35 0.37
N MET A 327 0.85 -3.14 0.92
CA MET A 327 0.21 -1.99 0.30
C MET A 327 1.25 -1.17 -0.46
N LEU A 328 0.86 -0.71 -1.65
CA LEU A 328 1.68 0.17 -2.49
C LEU A 328 0.93 1.48 -2.73
N TYR A 329 1.67 2.57 -2.90
CA TYR A 329 1.11 3.92 -2.97
C TYR A 329 1.25 4.49 -4.38
N GLY A 330 0.17 5.04 -4.92
CA GLY A 330 0.14 5.49 -6.29
C GLY A 330 -1.08 6.33 -6.66
N PHE A 331 -1.18 6.63 -7.95
CA PHE A 331 -2.26 7.41 -8.54
C PHE A 331 -3.09 6.54 -9.47
N SER A 332 -4.40 6.51 -9.28
CA SER A 332 -5.33 5.93 -10.26
C SER A 332 -5.52 6.92 -11.41
N LEU A 333 -5.17 6.54 -12.64
CA LEU A 333 -5.29 7.41 -13.82
C LEU A 333 -6.76 7.64 -14.21
N GLY A 334 -7.60 6.61 -14.09
CA GLY A 334 -9.02 6.69 -14.40
C GLY A 334 -9.81 7.48 -13.35
N ASP A 335 -9.54 7.24 -12.07
CA ASP A 335 -10.25 7.90 -10.98
C ASP A 335 -9.64 9.26 -10.60
N LYS A 336 -8.41 9.53 -11.07
CA LYS A 336 -7.61 10.75 -10.82
C LYS A 336 -7.37 11.02 -9.34
N ILE A 337 -7.11 9.95 -8.59
CA ILE A 337 -7.01 9.97 -7.12
C ILE A 337 -5.75 9.23 -6.67
N TRP A 338 -5.02 9.86 -5.75
CA TRP A 338 -3.97 9.21 -4.98
C TRP A 338 -4.54 8.26 -3.93
N GLY A 339 -3.92 7.09 -3.78
CA GLY A 339 -4.35 6.11 -2.80
C GLY A 339 -3.33 4.99 -2.55
N ALA A 340 -3.72 4.09 -1.66
CA ALA A 340 -3.03 2.83 -1.44
C ALA A 340 -3.76 1.69 -2.16
N PHE A 341 -2.99 0.74 -2.68
CA PHE A 341 -3.44 -0.38 -3.50
C PHE A 341 -2.89 -1.69 -2.93
N ALA A 342 -3.73 -2.73 -2.96
CA ALA A 342 -3.34 -4.07 -2.50
C ALA A 342 -2.45 -4.76 -3.54
N VAL A 343 -1.25 -5.22 -3.17
CA VAL A 343 -0.35 -5.94 -4.09
C VAL A 343 -0.97 -7.20 -4.70
N SER A 344 -1.89 -7.84 -3.97
CA SER A 344 -2.65 -9.00 -4.44
C SER A 344 -3.62 -8.70 -5.60
N LYS A 345 -3.93 -7.43 -5.84
CA LYS A 345 -4.83 -6.96 -6.90
C LYS A 345 -4.11 -6.25 -8.05
N LEU A 346 -2.78 -6.14 -7.97
CA LEU A 346 -1.93 -5.60 -9.04
C LEU A 346 -1.57 -6.67 -10.07
N GLN A 347 -1.59 -6.27 -11.33
CA GLN A 347 -1.15 -7.08 -12.47
C GLN A 347 -0.22 -6.24 -13.34
N ASP A 348 0.72 -6.90 -14.00
CA ASP A 348 1.59 -6.23 -14.96
C ASP A 348 0.76 -5.73 -16.15
N VAL A 349 1.16 -4.59 -16.71
CA VAL A 349 0.47 -4.01 -17.86
C VAL A 349 0.78 -4.82 -19.11
N GLU A 350 -0.27 -5.34 -19.74
CA GLU A 350 -0.20 -5.91 -21.08
C GLU A 350 -0.39 -4.81 -22.12
N TRP A 351 0.68 -4.47 -22.82
CA TRP A 351 0.67 -3.44 -23.88
C TRP A 351 0.13 -4.03 -25.19
N ASN A 352 -0.76 -3.31 -25.84
CA ASN A 352 -1.36 -3.75 -27.10
C ASN A 352 -0.66 -3.10 -28.31
N ASP A 353 0.36 -3.79 -28.86
CA ASP A 353 1.13 -3.32 -30.03
C ASP A 353 0.28 -3.24 -31.33
N ASP A 354 -0.88 -3.91 -31.36
CA ASP A 354 -1.80 -4.02 -32.50
C ASP A 354 -2.99 -3.06 -32.45
N ILE A 355 -3.08 -2.21 -31.43
CA ILE A 355 -4.22 -1.29 -31.23
C ILE A 355 -4.47 -0.36 -32.44
N LEU A 356 -3.43 -0.03 -33.21
CA LEU A 356 -3.57 0.75 -34.46
C LEU A 356 -4.40 0.06 -35.54
N ASN A 357 -4.47 -1.27 -35.51
CA ASN A 357 -5.28 -2.04 -36.45
C ASN A 357 -6.78 -1.84 -36.18
N GLU A 358 -7.17 -1.40 -34.97
CA GLU A 358 -8.55 -1.05 -34.66
C GLU A 358 -8.96 0.32 -35.22
N LEU A 359 -8.00 1.18 -35.57
CA LEU A 359 -8.28 2.48 -36.17
C LEU A 359 -8.48 2.36 -37.69
N VAL A 360 -9.59 2.89 -38.17
CA VAL A 360 -9.89 2.97 -39.61
C VAL A 360 -9.38 4.31 -40.15
N ILE A 361 -8.07 4.39 -40.34
CA ILE A 361 -7.33 5.49 -40.98
C ILE A 361 -6.35 4.90 -42.00
N SER A 362 -5.76 5.71 -42.88
CA SER A 362 -4.85 5.18 -43.91
C SER A 362 -3.61 4.55 -43.30
N ASP A 363 -3.06 3.52 -43.96
CA ASP A 363 -1.85 2.85 -43.48
C ASP A 363 -0.65 3.81 -43.42
N ASP A 364 -0.56 4.75 -44.35
CA ASP A 364 0.45 5.82 -44.33
C ASP A 364 0.34 6.68 -43.06
N GLN A 365 -0.88 7.05 -42.65
CA GLN A 365 -1.11 7.81 -41.41
C GLN A 365 -0.70 6.98 -40.18
N LYS A 366 -1.01 5.68 -40.16
CA LYS A 366 -0.60 4.77 -39.06
C LYS A 366 0.91 4.67 -38.96
N GLN A 367 1.60 4.45 -40.08
CA GLN A 367 3.06 4.34 -40.13
C GLN A 367 3.73 5.65 -39.71
N PHE A 368 3.22 6.79 -40.19
CA PHE A 368 3.76 8.10 -39.83
C PHE A 368 3.60 8.40 -38.34
N MET A 369 2.41 8.15 -37.78
CA MET A 369 2.17 8.35 -36.35
C MET A 369 3.06 7.44 -35.50
N ARG A 370 3.20 6.16 -35.88
CA ARG A 370 4.09 5.21 -35.20
C ARG A 370 5.54 5.71 -35.20
N ALA A 371 6.04 6.13 -36.35
CA ALA A 371 7.40 6.66 -36.49
C ALA A 371 7.64 7.92 -35.63
N LEU A 372 6.67 8.84 -35.57
CA LEU A 372 6.77 10.03 -34.72
C LEU A 372 6.83 9.69 -33.24
N VAL A 373 5.96 8.79 -32.78
CA VAL A 373 5.89 8.38 -31.37
C VAL A 373 7.13 7.60 -30.95
N GLU A 374 7.57 6.64 -31.77
CA GLU A 374 8.77 5.86 -31.52
C GLU A 374 10.02 6.74 -31.52
N SER A 375 10.16 7.65 -32.50
CA SER A 375 11.28 8.60 -32.56
C SER A 375 11.32 9.53 -31.35
N HIS A 376 10.17 9.98 -30.85
CA HIS A 376 10.11 10.81 -29.64
C HIS A 376 10.45 10.01 -28.37
N SER A 377 10.05 8.74 -28.33
CA SER A 377 10.29 7.85 -27.19
C SER A 377 11.74 7.36 -27.12
N SER A 378 12.40 7.14 -28.26
CA SER A 378 13.77 6.63 -28.36
C SER A 378 14.85 7.71 -28.34
N SER A 379 14.48 8.96 -28.68
CA SER A 379 15.45 10.04 -28.91
C SER A 379 15.15 11.19 -27.95
N GLY A 380 16.10 11.51 -27.08
CA GLY A 380 16.17 12.85 -26.50
C GLY A 380 16.46 13.82 -27.64
N PHE A 381 15.41 14.34 -28.29
CA PHE A 381 15.52 15.29 -29.40
C PHE A 381 16.24 16.55 -28.89
N ASP A 382 17.54 16.65 -29.13
CA ASP A 382 18.38 17.77 -28.71
C ASP A 382 18.36 18.80 -29.83
N ASP A 383 17.42 19.74 -29.77
CA ASP A 383 17.44 20.92 -30.65
C ASP A 383 18.21 22.06 -29.97
N PHE A 384 18.82 22.92 -30.79
CA PHE A 384 19.90 23.89 -30.49
C PHE A 384 19.66 24.90 -29.35
N VAL A 385 18.49 24.86 -28.70
CA VAL A 385 18.12 25.70 -27.55
C VAL A 385 17.70 24.77 -26.40
N ARG A 386 18.47 24.77 -25.31
CA ARG A 386 18.07 24.11 -24.06
C ARG A 386 16.66 24.59 -23.69
N ASP A 387 15.73 23.64 -23.51
CA ASP A 387 14.36 23.81 -23.01
C ASP A 387 13.25 24.25 -23.99
N LYS A 388 13.45 24.24 -25.33
CA LYS A 388 12.38 24.48 -26.31
C LYS A 388 12.27 23.40 -27.39
N GLY A 389 11.04 23.08 -27.82
CA GLY A 389 10.77 22.27 -29.03
C GLY A 389 10.86 20.75 -28.88
N ARG A 390 10.92 20.23 -27.65
CA ARG A 390 11.07 18.78 -27.38
C ARG A 390 9.76 18.01 -27.20
N GLY A 391 8.61 18.68 -27.14
CA GLY A 391 7.30 18.01 -26.98
C GLY A 391 6.72 17.55 -28.31
N LEU A 392 5.99 16.44 -28.31
CA LEU A 392 5.19 15.99 -29.47
C LEU A 392 3.74 16.38 -29.23
N VAL A 393 3.22 17.32 -30.02
CA VAL A 393 1.83 17.82 -29.89
C VAL A 393 1.01 17.41 -31.11
N GLY A 394 -0.02 16.59 -30.88
CA GLY A 394 -0.98 16.16 -31.89
C GLY A 394 -2.35 16.82 -31.71
N LEU A 395 -2.98 17.25 -32.80
CA LEU A 395 -4.38 17.68 -32.80
C LEU A 395 -5.24 16.71 -33.61
N LEU A 396 -6.29 16.18 -32.97
CA LEU A 396 -7.29 15.30 -33.57
C LEU A 396 -8.61 16.05 -33.68
N ALA A 397 -9.03 16.34 -34.90
CA ALA A 397 -10.27 17.08 -35.16
C ALA A 397 -11.29 16.21 -35.88
N GLY A 398 -12.57 16.37 -35.57
CA GLY A 398 -13.64 15.66 -36.26
C GLY A 398 -14.90 15.48 -35.41
N PRO A 399 -15.97 14.89 -35.96
CA PRO A 399 -17.23 14.70 -35.24
C PRO A 399 -17.09 13.69 -34.07
N PRO A 400 -18.06 13.63 -33.15
CA PRO A 400 -18.02 12.69 -32.04
C PRO A 400 -18.13 11.23 -32.53
N GLY A 401 -17.39 10.33 -31.88
CA GLY A 401 -17.51 8.87 -32.12
C GLY A 401 -16.74 8.31 -33.31
N VAL A 402 -15.75 9.04 -33.86
CA VAL A 402 -14.93 8.63 -35.02
C VAL A 402 -13.54 8.07 -34.67
N GLY A 403 -13.22 7.88 -33.38
CA GLY A 403 -11.95 7.25 -32.97
C GLY A 403 -10.84 8.18 -32.49
N LYS A 404 -11.12 9.48 -32.25
CA LYS A 404 -10.15 10.44 -31.70
C LYS A 404 -9.50 9.96 -30.39
N THR A 405 -10.31 9.61 -29.39
CA THR A 405 -9.82 9.10 -28.10
C THR A 405 -9.04 7.79 -28.26
N LEU A 406 -9.51 6.88 -29.12
CA LEU A 406 -8.83 5.63 -29.43
C LEU A 406 -7.44 5.86 -30.07
N THR A 407 -7.27 6.97 -30.80
CA THR A 407 -5.95 7.35 -31.35
C THR A 407 -4.98 7.72 -30.24
N ALA A 408 -5.43 8.47 -29.23
CA ALA A 408 -4.60 8.84 -28.09
C ALA A 408 -4.24 7.61 -27.24
N GLU A 409 -5.18 6.69 -27.05
CA GLU A 409 -4.92 5.38 -26.44
C GLU A 409 -3.86 4.62 -27.23
N ALA A 410 -3.99 4.55 -28.55
CA ALA A 410 -3.01 3.89 -29.42
C ALA A 410 -1.61 4.51 -29.32
N VAL A 411 -1.52 5.85 -29.26
CA VAL A 411 -0.26 6.56 -29.05
C VAL A 411 0.37 6.16 -27.72
N ALA A 412 -0.41 6.07 -26.64
CA ALA A 412 0.08 5.66 -25.33
C ALA A 412 0.56 4.20 -25.29
N GLU A 413 -0.15 3.29 -25.99
CA GLU A 413 0.28 1.89 -26.12
C GLU A 413 1.62 1.76 -26.84
N ILE A 414 1.77 2.41 -28.00
CA ILE A 414 3.01 2.38 -28.78
C ILE A 414 4.17 2.98 -27.99
N ALA A 415 3.90 4.10 -27.29
CA ALA A 415 4.91 4.76 -26.46
C ALA A 415 5.23 3.98 -25.18
N ARG A 416 4.44 2.93 -24.85
CA ARG A 416 4.49 2.15 -23.61
C ARG A 416 4.51 3.04 -22.36
N ARG A 417 3.63 4.05 -22.36
CA ARG A 417 3.54 5.09 -21.34
C ARG A 417 2.10 5.23 -20.84
N PRO A 418 1.89 5.67 -19.58
CA PRO A 418 0.55 5.89 -19.06
C PRO A 418 -0.18 6.97 -19.88
N LEU A 419 -1.48 6.76 -20.13
CA LEU A 419 -2.36 7.78 -20.70
C LEU A 419 -3.01 8.57 -19.56
N TYR A 420 -2.65 9.85 -19.42
CA TYR A 420 -3.35 10.77 -18.53
C TYR A 420 -4.39 11.55 -19.34
N MET A 421 -5.64 11.12 -19.25
CA MET A 421 -6.78 11.79 -19.86
C MET A 421 -7.36 12.87 -18.94
N ILE A 422 -7.60 14.07 -19.45
CA ILE A 422 -8.28 15.17 -18.76
C ILE A 422 -9.28 15.83 -19.72
N SER A 423 -10.47 16.18 -19.22
CA SER A 423 -11.44 16.97 -19.98
C SER A 423 -11.26 18.47 -19.70
N SER A 424 -11.63 19.32 -20.66
CA SER A 424 -11.57 20.78 -20.47
C SER A 424 -12.37 21.28 -19.25
N GLY A 425 -13.47 20.61 -18.89
CA GLY A 425 -14.27 20.92 -17.71
C GLY A 425 -13.55 20.70 -16.37
N GLU A 426 -12.60 19.76 -16.30
CA GLU A 426 -11.84 19.45 -15.08
C GLU A 426 -10.76 20.47 -14.74
N LEU A 427 -10.29 21.23 -15.74
CA LEU A 427 -9.32 22.31 -15.53
C LEU A 427 -9.96 23.53 -14.81
N GLY A 428 -11.29 23.60 -14.77
CA GLY A 428 -12.03 24.71 -14.18
C GLY A 428 -12.28 25.86 -15.16
N ALA A 429 -12.98 26.89 -14.68
CA ALA A 429 -13.46 27.98 -15.52
C ALA A 429 -12.69 29.31 -15.34
N GLN A 430 -11.83 29.40 -14.32
CA GLN A 430 -11.08 30.63 -13.99
C GLN A 430 -9.59 30.48 -14.35
N PRO A 431 -8.91 31.55 -14.78
CA PRO A 431 -7.49 31.50 -15.14
C PRO A 431 -6.60 30.86 -14.06
N GLU A 432 -6.82 31.18 -12.79
CA GLU A 432 -6.01 30.69 -11.67
C GLU A 432 -6.25 29.21 -11.36
N THR A 433 -7.48 28.72 -11.57
CA THR A 433 -7.79 27.29 -11.39
C THR A 433 -7.21 26.47 -12.54
N VAL A 434 -7.35 26.97 -13.78
CA VAL A 434 -6.79 26.32 -14.98
C VAL A 434 -5.27 26.26 -14.88
N GLN A 435 -4.62 27.35 -14.47
CA GLN A 435 -3.18 27.37 -14.29
C GLN A 435 -2.72 26.31 -13.28
N ARG A 436 -3.33 26.26 -12.09
CA ARG A 436 -2.97 25.25 -11.07
C ARG A 436 -3.20 23.82 -11.56
N ALA A 437 -4.32 23.56 -12.22
CA ALA A 437 -4.64 22.23 -12.73
C ALA A 437 -3.67 21.79 -13.83
N LEU A 438 -3.32 22.69 -14.76
CA LEU A 438 -2.30 22.44 -15.77
C LEU A 438 -0.91 22.23 -15.14
N ASP A 439 -0.55 23.01 -14.12
CA ASP A 439 0.75 22.88 -13.45
C ASP A 439 0.90 21.49 -12.80
N THR A 440 -0.13 21.05 -12.06
CA THR A 440 -0.15 19.69 -11.49
C THR A 440 -0.16 18.63 -12.59
N LEU A 441 -0.97 18.79 -13.64
CA LEU A 441 -1.02 17.83 -14.73
C LEU A 441 0.35 17.68 -15.43
N MET A 442 1.01 18.79 -15.74
CA MET A 442 2.29 18.77 -16.43
C MET A 442 3.39 18.17 -15.54
N GLU A 443 3.37 18.49 -14.24
CA GLU A 443 4.28 17.93 -13.25
C GLU A 443 4.14 16.41 -13.12
N LEU A 444 2.91 15.88 -13.09
CA LEU A 444 2.64 14.45 -13.05
C LEU A 444 2.99 13.77 -14.37
N ALA A 445 2.63 14.39 -15.50
CA ALA A 445 2.92 13.85 -16.82
C ALA A 445 4.43 13.81 -17.11
N GLU A 446 5.19 14.81 -16.66
CA GLU A 446 6.64 14.81 -16.75
C GLU A 446 7.25 13.72 -15.87
N ALA A 447 6.79 13.61 -14.61
CA ALA A 447 7.27 12.60 -13.67
C ALA A 447 7.10 11.17 -14.22
N TRP A 448 5.96 10.88 -14.85
CA TRP A 448 5.62 9.54 -15.34
C TRP A 448 5.92 9.33 -16.83
N HIS A 449 6.49 10.35 -17.49
CA HIS A 449 6.62 10.40 -18.94
C HIS A 449 5.31 10.09 -19.67
N ALA A 450 4.17 10.48 -19.10
CA ALA A 450 2.84 10.14 -19.57
C ALA A 450 2.51 10.77 -20.93
N VAL A 451 1.69 10.08 -21.71
CA VAL A 451 0.95 10.70 -22.81
C VAL A 451 -0.23 11.45 -22.20
N VAL A 452 -0.31 12.74 -22.44
CA VAL A 452 -1.45 13.55 -21.99
C VAL A 452 -2.50 13.59 -23.09
N LEU A 453 -3.75 13.31 -22.75
CA LEU A 453 -4.90 13.58 -23.61
C LEU A 453 -5.74 14.68 -22.98
N LEU A 454 -5.84 15.82 -23.65
CA LEU A 454 -6.81 16.86 -23.32
C LEU A 454 -8.00 16.73 -24.27
N ASP A 455 -9.09 16.18 -23.75
CA ASP A 455 -10.33 15.94 -24.48
C ASP A 455 -11.20 17.21 -24.50
N GLU A 456 -11.83 17.49 -25.64
CA GLU A 456 -12.67 18.68 -25.86
C GLU A 456 -11.90 19.98 -25.59
N ALA A 457 -10.73 20.11 -26.21
CA ALA A 457 -9.84 21.25 -26.06
C ALA A 457 -10.35 22.53 -26.74
N ASP A 458 -11.53 22.51 -27.37
CA ASP A 458 -12.06 23.62 -28.18
C ASP A 458 -12.12 24.95 -27.41
N VAL A 459 -12.43 24.91 -26.11
CA VAL A 459 -12.43 26.07 -25.21
C VAL A 459 -11.08 26.82 -25.18
N PHE A 460 -9.96 26.11 -25.35
CA PHE A 460 -8.62 26.69 -25.35
C PHE A 460 -8.13 27.10 -26.74
N LEU A 461 -8.77 26.59 -27.80
CA LEU A 461 -8.31 26.72 -29.19
C LEU A 461 -9.00 27.85 -29.96
N VAL A 462 -10.04 28.47 -29.39
CA VAL A 462 -10.78 29.56 -30.03
C VAL A 462 -9.88 30.79 -30.26
N GLU A 463 -10.07 31.47 -31.39
CA GLU A 463 -9.48 32.78 -31.66
C GLU A 463 -9.81 33.79 -30.56
N ARG A 464 -8.83 34.62 -30.24
CA ARG A 464 -8.96 35.68 -29.23
C ARG A 464 -9.92 36.75 -29.72
N ASP A 465 -10.96 37.04 -28.95
CA ASP A 465 -11.87 38.15 -29.19
C ASP A 465 -11.57 39.34 -28.26
N ASN A 466 -11.99 40.55 -28.64
CA ASN A 466 -11.76 41.74 -27.80
C ASN A 466 -12.76 41.84 -26.62
N THR A 467 -13.67 40.88 -26.48
CA THR A 467 -14.81 40.98 -25.55
C THR A 467 -14.60 40.10 -24.31
N ASN A 468 -13.79 39.03 -24.38
CA ASN A 468 -13.62 38.10 -23.27
C ASN A 468 -12.17 37.99 -22.77
N LEU A 469 -11.81 38.90 -21.86
CA LEU A 469 -10.48 38.96 -21.25
C LEU A 469 -10.11 37.67 -20.49
N ALA A 470 -11.06 37.05 -19.79
CA ALA A 470 -10.82 35.84 -19.00
C ALA A 470 -10.50 34.63 -19.88
N ARG A 471 -11.23 34.44 -20.99
CA ARG A 471 -10.93 33.39 -21.98
C ARG A 471 -9.57 33.61 -22.64
N ASN A 472 -9.26 34.84 -23.04
CA ASN A 472 -7.96 35.17 -23.62
C ASN A 472 -6.79 34.89 -22.65
N ALA A 473 -7.00 35.13 -21.35
CA ALA A 473 -6.04 34.79 -20.32
C ALA A 473 -5.83 33.27 -20.24
N ILE A 474 -6.91 32.48 -20.24
CA ILE A 474 -6.87 31.01 -20.26
C ILE A 474 -6.13 30.49 -21.50
N THR A 475 -6.48 30.96 -22.70
CA THR A 475 -5.78 30.62 -23.96
C THR A 475 -4.29 30.97 -23.88
N SER A 476 -3.95 32.14 -23.31
CA SER A 476 -2.55 32.57 -23.14
C SER A 476 -1.77 31.70 -22.15
N ILE A 477 -2.39 31.29 -21.04
CA ILE A 477 -1.80 30.37 -20.05
C ILE A 477 -1.54 29.01 -20.72
N PHE A 478 -2.54 28.48 -21.43
CA PHE A 478 -2.45 27.19 -22.10
C PHE A 478 -1.32 27.17 -23.15
N LEU A 479 -1.30 28.13 -24.08
CA LEU A 479 -0.25 28.25 -25.11
C LEU A 479 1.16 28.38 -24.53
N ARG A 480 1.30 29.11 -23.41
CA ARG A 480 2.57 29.23 -22.71
C ARG A 480 3.01 27.89 -22.15
N ARG A 481 2.12 27.10 -21.55
CA ARG A 481 2.44 25.78 -21.01
C ARG A 481 2.80 24.79 -22.13
N LEU A 482 2.13 24.85 -23.27
CA LEU A 482 2.47 24.01 -24.43
C LEU A 482 3.88 24.26 -24.97
N GLU A 483 4.35 25.50 -24.95
CA GLU A 483 5.67 25.85 -25.51
C GLU A 483 6.84 25.19 -24.76
N TYR A 484 6.66 24.93 -23.46
CA TYR A 484 7.69 24.33 -22.60
C TYR A 484 7.43 22.86 -22.27
N TYR A 485 6.33 22.28 -22.76
CA TYR A 485 6.02 20.89 -22.48
C TYR A 485 6.95 19.96 -23.27
N GLN A 486 7.62 19.04 -22.58
CA GLN A 486 8.62 18.12 -23.15
C GLN A 486 8.11 16.69 -23.31
N GLY A 487 6.79 16.46 -23.23
CA GLY A 487 6.15 15.14 -23.36
C GLY A 487 5.31 15.00 -24.63
N ILE A 488 4.48 13.95 -24.67
CA ILE A 488 3.52 13.72 -25.75
C ILE A 488 2.16 14.26 -25.30
N LEU A 489 1.62 15.23 -26.03
CA LEU A 489 0.31 15.80 -25.80
C LEU A 489 -0.60 15.57 -27.00
N ILE A 490 -1.75 14.99 -26.76
CA ILE A 490 -2.83 14.81 -27.73
C ILE A 490 -4.00 15.69 -27.35
N LEU A 491 -4.48 16.47 -28.32
CA LEU A 491 -5.60 17.37 -28.17
C LEU A 491 -6.74 16.87 -29.05
N THR A 492 -7.96 16.82 -28.53
CA THR A 492 -9.14 16.54 -29.36
C THR A 492 -10.01 17.77 -29.48
N THR A 493 -10.66 17.91 -30.64
CA THR A 493 -11.69 18.92 -30.86
C THR A 493 -12.83 18.34 -31.69
N ASN A 494 -14.06 18.73 -31.34
CA ASN A 494 -15.25 18.43 -32.12
C ASN A 494 -15.54 19.51 -33.18
N ARG A 495 -14.79 20.62 -33.17
CA ARG A 495 -14.99 21.76 -34.08
C ARG A 495 -13.83 21.88 -35.06
N HIS A 496 -14.17 22.05 -36.34
CA HIS A 496 -13.25 22.49 -37.39
C HIS A 496 -13.14 24.03 -37.45
N ALA A 497 -13.33 24.72 -36.32
CA ALA A 497 -13.42 26.19 -36.25
C ALA A 497 -12.06 26.88 -36.46
N SER A 498 -12.06 28.20 -36.70
CA SER A 498 -10.85 29.01 -36.82
C SER A 498 -10.04 28.94 -35.52
N PHE A 499 -8.91 28.25 -35.58
CA PHE A 499 -7.93 28.18 -34.48
C PHE A 499 -7.07 29.44 -34.46
N ASP A 500 -6.67 29.87 -33.25
CA ASP A 500 -5.63 30.89 -33.08
C ASP A 500 -4.41 30.52 -33.95
N PRO A 501 -3.96 31.39 -34.88
CA PRO A 501 -2.81 31.10 -35.74
C PRO A 501 -1.53 30.74 -34.97
N THR A 502 -1.37 31.26 -33.75
CA THR A 502 -0.23 30.95 -32.86
C THR A 502 -0.30 29.55 -32.26
N PHE A 503 -1.46 28.90 -32.32
CA PHE A 503 -1.63 27.50 -31.93
C PHE A 503 -1.10 26.57 -33.03
N LYS A 504 -1.36 26.88 -34.31
CA LYS A 504 -0.94 26.06 -35.45
C LYS A 504 0.57 25.83 -35.52
N SER A 505 1.38 26.82 -35.14
CA SER A 505 2.84 26.70 -35.12
C SER A 505 3.38 25.76 -34.02
N ARG A 506 2.54 25.29 -33.10
CA ARG A 506 2.89 24.38 -32.00
C ARG A 506 2.37 22.95 -32.21
N ILE A 507 1.60 22.70 -33.27
CA ILE A 507 1.08 21.38 -33.63
C ILE A 507 2.10 20.69 -34.53
N HIS A 508 2.51 19.49 -34.14
CA HIS A 508 3.46 18.67 -34.91
C HIS A 508 2.74 17.80 -35.94
N PHE A 509 1.58 17.25 -35.56
CA PHE A 509 0.72 16.54 -36.50
C PHE A 509 -0.75 16.88 -36.27
N TYR A 510 -1.49 16.96 -37.38
CA TYR A 510 -2.92 17.22 -37.41
C TYR A 510 -3.60 16.06 -38.12
N LEU A 511 -4.57 15.43 -37.47
CA LEU A 511 -5.37 14.37 -38.05
C LEU A 511 -6.83 14.80 -38.10
N ASP A 512 -7.33 14.96 -39.33
CA ASP A 512 -8.72 15.26 -39.62
C ASP A 512 -9.50 13.96 -39.76
N TYR A 513 -10.49 13.77 -38.90
CA TYR A 513 -11.43 12.67 -38.95
C TYR A 513 -12.70 13.12 -39.64
N PRO A 514 -12.96 12.70 -40.89
CA PRO A 514 -14.22 12.99 -41.55
C PRO A 514 -15.36 12.18 -40.91
N ASN A 515 -16.60 12.46 -41.34
CA ASN A 515 -17.71 11.55 -41.08
C ASN A 515 -17.40 10.16 -41.67
N LEU A 516 -17.78 9.11 -40.96
CA LEU A 516 -17.58 7.74 -41.43
C LEU A 516 -18.40 7.51 -42.69
N ASP A 517 -17.80 6.98 -43.75
CA ASP A 517 -18.50 6.50 -44.93
C ASP A 517 -19.04 5.07 -44.73
N ALA A 518 -19.78 4.56 -45.71
CA ALA A 518 -20.36 3.21 -45.62
C ALA A 518 -19.28 2.13 -45.51
N ASP A 519 -18.18 2.24 -46.24
CA ASP A 519 -17.08 1.26 -46.21
C ASP A 519 -16.40 1.22 -44.84
N THR A 520 -16.15 2.38 -44.25
CA THR A 520 -15.61 2.51 -42.89
C THR A 520 -16.56 1.91 -41.86
N ARG A 521 -17.87 2.17 -41.97
CA ARG A 521 -18.87 1.57 -41.07
C ARG A 521 -18.92 0.05 -41.23
N ARG A 522 -18.79 -0.48 -42.45
CA ARG A 522 -18.71 -1.93 -42.72
C ARG A 522 -17.52 -2.57 -42.01
N ILE A 523 -16.34 -1.94 -42.09
CA ILE A 523 -15.14 -2.39 -41.38
C ILE A 523 -15.37 -2.41 -39.85
N LEU A 524 -15.98 -1.36 -39.30
CA LEU A 524 -16.29 -1.28 -37.88
C LEU A 524 -17.27 -2.37 -37.44
N TRP A 525 -18.38 -2.56 -38.15
CA TRP A 525 -19.34 -3.63 -37.87
C TRP A 525 -18.65 -5.00 -37.87
N ARG A 526 -17.84 -5.29 -38.90
CA ARG A 526 -17.09 -6.55 -38.99
C ARG A 526 -16.14 -6.73 -37.79
N SER A 527 -15.43 -5.67 -37.39
CA SER A 527 -14.54 -5.71 -36.21
C SER A 527 -15.29 -6.00 -34.91
N PHE A 528 -16.43 -5.34 -34.66
CA PHE A 528 -17.24 -5.60 -33.46
C PHE A 528 -17.89 -6.99 -33.46
N MET A 529 -18.33 -7.48 -34.63
CA MET A 529 -18.84 -8.84 -34.80
C MET A 529 -17.75 -9.88 -34.53
N ALA A 530 -16.56 -9.71 -35.09
CA ALA A 530 -15.42 -10.60 -34.86
C ALA A 530 -15.05 -10.67 -33.37
N ARG A 531 -15.02 -9.53 -32.66
CA ARG A 531 -14.81 -9.50 -31.21
C ARG A 531 -15.91 -10.23 -30.43
N SER A 532 -17.17 -10.08 -30.85
CA SER A 532 -18.29 -10.78 -30.23
C SER A 532 -18.18 -12.30 -30.41
N ALA A 533 -17.79 -12.75 -31.61
CA ALA A 533 -17.54 -14.17 -31.89
C ALA A 533 -16.34 -14.72 -31.11
N ALA A 534 -15.24 -13.96 -31.05
CA ALA A 534 -14.02 -14.34 -30.31
C ALA A 534 -14.25 -14.49 -28.80
N SER A 535 -15.29 -13.86 -28.24
CA SER A 535 -15.65 -14.03 -26.83
C SER A 535 -16.06 -15.46 -26.46
N GLY A 536 -16.41 -16.31 -27.45
CA GLY A 536 -16.87 -17.68 -27.26
C GLY A 536 -18.27 -17.80 -26.62
N LYS A 537 -18.92 -16.67 -26.28
CA LYS A 537 -20.23 -16.64 -25.61
C LYS A 537 -21.41 -16.65 -26.57
N VAL A 538 -21.19 -16.26 -27.82
CA VAL A 538 -22.23 -16.08 -28.83
C VAL A 538 -21.66 -16.33 -30.22
N THR A 539 -22.47 -16.88 -31.11
CA THR A 539 -22.16 -17.00 -32.53
C THR A 539 -22.71 -15.80 -33.31
N VAL A 540 -22.08 -15.47 -34.44
CA VAL A 540 -22.55 -14.40 -35.33
C VAL A 540 -23.02 -15.04 -36.63
N ASP A 541 -24.24 -14.72 -37.04
CA ASP A 541 -24.89 -15.19 -38.27
C ASP A 541 -25.44 -13.97 -39.01
N VAL A 542 -24.53 -13.26 -39.69
CA VAL A 542 -24.83 -12.08 -40.49
C VAL A 542 -24.11 -12.24 -41.83
N ALA A 543 -24.87 -12.29 -42.91
CA ALA A 543 -24.32 -12.41 -44.25
C ALA A 543 -23.72 -11.08 -44.75
N GLU A 544 -22.89 -11.16 -45.77
CA GLU A 544 -22.11 -10.00 -46.24
C GLU A 544 -22.99 -8.92 -46.90
N ASP A 545 -24.08 -9.33 -47.55
CA ASP A 545 -25.13 -8.45 -48.11
C ASP A 545 -25.97 -7.78 -47.01
N GLU A 546 -26.23 -8.48 -45.90
CA GLU A 546 -26.89 -7.89 -44.74
C GLU A 546 -26.02 -6.85 -44.05
N LEU A 547 -24.70 -7.11 -43.99
CA LEU A 547 -23.70 -6.18 -43.46
C LEU A 547 -23.64 -4.89 -44.29
N GLU A 548 -23.74 -4.99 -45.62
CA GLU A 548 -23.85 -3.81 -46.50
C GLU A 548 -25.06 -2.96 -46.13
N GLY A 549 -26.24 -3.56 -45.94
CA GLY A 549 -27.43 -2.85 -45.49
C GLY A 549 -27.30 -2.21 -44.10
N LEU A 550 -26.55 -2.83 -43.17
CA LEU A 550 -26.26 -2.23 -41.86
C LEU A 550 -25.29 -1.03 -41.94
N ALA A 551 -24.41 -1.03 -42.94
CA ALA A 551 -23.45 0.04 -43.16
C ALA A 551 -24.06 1.28 -43.84
N GLU A 552 -25.25 1.19 -44.42
CA GLU A 552 -25.94 2.36 -45.00
C GLU A 552 -26.43 3.36 -43.95
N PHE A 553 -26.72 2.90 -42.73
CA PHE A 553 -27.18 3.76 -41.64
C PHE A 553 -26.07 4.73 -41.21
N PRO A 554 -26.35 6.05 -41.08
CA PRO A 554 -25.35 7.08 -40.78
C PRO A 554 -24.98 7.09 -39.28
N LEU A 555 -24.41 5.98 -38.81
CA LEU A 555 -24.00 5.77 -37.42
C LEU A 555 -22.52 6.10 -37.23
N ASN A 556 -22.17 6.70 -36.09
CA ASN A 556 -20.78 6.80 -35.66
C ASN A 556 -20.32 5.50 -34.96
N GLY A 557 -19.00 5.33 -34.79
CA GLY A 557 -18.43 4.12 -34.20
C GLY A 557 -18.87 3.86 -32.76
N ARG A 558 -19.17 4.91 -31.97
CA ARG A 558 -19.71 4.78 -30.61
C ARG A 558 -21.12 4.20 -30.63
N GLN A 559 -21.98 4.66 -31.55
CA GLN A 559 -23.32 4.12 -31.74
C GLN A 559 -23.27 2.65 -32.17
N ILE A 560 -22.44 2.31 -33.16
CA ILE A 560 -22.25 0.93 -33.63
C ILE A 560 -21.82 0.01 -32.46
N LYS A 561 -20.82 0.42 -31.66
CA LYS A 561 -20.38 -0.31 -30.47
C LYS A 561 -21.52 -0.56 -29.48
N ASN A 562 -22.31 0.47 -29.19
CA ASN A 562 -23.44 0.37 -28.25
C ASN A 562 -24.52 -0.60 -28.77
N ILE A 563 -24.87 -0.52 -30.05
CA ILE A 563 -25.84 -1.41 -30.68
C ILE A 563 -25.34 -2.86 -30.61
N MET A 564 -24.07 -3.11 -30.92
CA MET A 564 -23.48 -4.45 -30.82
C MET A 564 -23.49 -4.99 -29.39
N ASN A 565 -23.16 -4.17 -28.40
CA ASN A 565 -23.22 -4.56 -26.99
C ASN A 565 -24.65 -4.96 -26.57
N ILE A 566 -25.67 -4.15 -26.92
CA ILE A 566 -27.07 -4.47 -26.64
C ILE A 566 -27.46 -5.78 -27.30
N THR A 567 -27.11 -5.95 -28.58
CA THR A 567 -27.43 -7.15 -29.36
C THR A 567 -26.78 -8.39 -28.74
N GLN A 568 -25.51 -8.31 -28.35
CA GLN A 568 -24.78 -9.39 -27.70
C GLN A 568 -25.42 -9.79 -26.36
N ILE A 569 -25.81 -8.83 -25.52
CA ILE A 569 -26.48 -9.11 -24.23
C ILE A 569 -27.78 -9.88 -24.45
N VAL A 570 -28.60 -9.45 -25.40
CA VAL A 570 -29.88 -10.10 -25.73
C VAL A 570 -29.63 -11.50 -26.29
N ALA A 571 -28.68 -11.65 -27.22
CA ALA A 571 -28.32 -12.90 -27.86
C ALA A 571 -27.82 -13.95 -26.84
N VAL A 572 -26.86 -13.56 -25.97
CA VAL A 572 -26.33 -14.42 -24.90
C VAL A 572 -27.43 -14.85 -23.94
N ARG A 573 -28.32 -13.92 -23.53
CA ARG A 573 -29.40 -14.24 -22.59
C ARG A 573 -30.47 -15.15 -23.19
N ARG A 574 -30.72 -15.05 -24.50
CA ARG A 574 -31.70 -15.87 -25.22
C ARG A 574 -31.12 -17.17 -25.77
N GLY A 575 -29.79 -17.33 -25.77
CA GLY A 575 -29.13 -18.49 -26.37
C GLY A 575 -29.26 -18.56 -27.89
N ILE A 576 -29.34 -17.40 -28.56
CA ILE A 576 -29.48 -17.28 -30.01
C ILE A 576 -28.25 -16.59 -30.62
N PRO A 577 -27.93 -16.81 -31.91
CA PRO A 577 -26.88 -16.07 -32.59
C PRO A 577 -27.20 -14.57 -32.70
N ILE A 578 -26.16 -13.75 -32.91
CA ILE A 578 -26.31 -12.38 -33.36
C ILE A 578 -26.71 -12.41 -34.84
N THR A 579 -27.90 -11.92 -35.16
CA THR A 579 -28.43 -11.83 -36.53
C THR A 579 -28.63 -10.38 -36.97
N SER A 580 -28.76 -10.14 -38.27
CA SER A 580 -29.06 -8.82 -38.84
C SER A 580 -30.35 -8.23 -38.26
N GLU A 581 -31.39 -9.05 -38.08
CA GLU A 581 -32.66 -8.67 -37.44
C GLU A 581 -32.46 -8.27 -35.97
N GLY A 582 -31.65 -9.02 -35.21
CA GLY A 582 -31.31 -8.69 -33.83
C GLY A 582 -30.60 -7.34 -33.71
N ILE A 583 -29.69 -7.05 -34.63
CA ILE A 583 -28.99 -5.75 -34.70
C ILE A 583 -29.98 -4.63 -35.02
N ARG A 584 -30.84 -4.80 -36.03
CA ARG A 584 -31.87 -3.79 -36.38
C ARG A 584 -32.85 -3.55 -35.23
N MET A 585 -33.20 -4.58 -34.47
CA MET A 585 -34.04 -4.43 -33.27
C MET A 585 -33.33 -3.59 -32.19
N ALA A 586 -32.04 -3.85 -31.94
CA ALA A 586 -31.24 -3.04 -31.02
C ALA A 586 -31.05 -1.60 -31.53
N MET A 587 -30.94 -1.40 -32.85
CA MET A 587 -30.93 -0.07 -33.46
C MET A 587 -32.23 0.68 -33.15
N GLY A 588 -33.40 0.06 -33.37
CA GLY A 588 -34.70 0.67 -33.05
C GLY A 588 -34.80 1.09 -31.58
N PHE A 589 -34.28 0.26 -30.67
CA PHE A 589 -34.23 0.58 -29.24
C PHE A 589 -33.30 1.77 -28.92
N SER A 590 -32.15 1.86 -29.60
CA SER A 590 -31.18 2.95 -29.38
C SER A 590 -31.54 4.25 -30.11
N HIS A 591 -32.28 4.18 -31.23
CA HIS A 591 -32.64 5.34 -32.07
C HIS A 591 -33.96 6.01 -31.65
N HIS A 592 -34.94 5.27 -31.11
CA HIS A 592 -36.20 5.87 -30.65
C HIS A 592 -36.04 6.89 -29.51
N LEU A 593 -34.89 6.92 -28.83
CA LEU A 593 -34.57 7.92 -27.80
C LEU A 593 -34.07 9.26 -28.35
N LEU A 594 -33.72 9.37 -29.65
CA LEU A 594 -33.22 10.61 -30.24
C LEU A 594 -34.27 11.40 -31.02
N GLU A 595 -35.34 10.76 -31.51
CA GLU A 595 -36.44 11.46 -32.20
C GLU A 595 -37.50 12.01 -31.25
N ALA A 596 -37.57 11.53 -30.00
CA ALA A 596 -38.55 12.00 -29.01
C ALA A 596 -38.18 13.33 -28.30
N GLY A 597 -37.09 13.99 -28.70
CA GLY A 597 -36.58 15.21 -28.07
C GLY A 597 -36.64 16.49 -28.92
N ILE A 598 -37.24 16.44 -30.11
CA ILE A 598 -37.43 17.60 -30.99
C ILE A 598 -38.89 17.66 -31.41
N GLU A 599 -39.79 17.81 -30.45
CA GLU A 599 -41.12 18.39 -30.63
C GLU A 599 -41.59 18.88 -29.25
N GLY A 600 -41.41 20.19 -29.02
CA GLY A 600 -41.73 20.89 -27.78
C GLY A 600 -41.37 22.37 -27.88
#